data_AF-A0A450Z4H5-F1
#
_entry.id   AF-A0A450Z4H5-F1
#
_cell.length_a   1.000
_cell.length_b   1.000
_cell.length_c   1.000
_cell.angle_alpha   90.00
_cell.angle_beta   90.00
_cell.angle_gamma   90.00
#
_symmetry.space_group_name_H-M   'P 1'
#
loop_
_entity.id
_entity.type
_entity.pdbx_description
1 polymer ?
#
loop_
_entity_poly.entity_id
_entity_poly.type
_entity_poly.pdbx_seq_one_letter_code
_entity_poly.pdbx_strand_id
1 'polypeptide(L)' 'MPEISRFLGIIIYMHFNAHNPPHFHAEYKEFKASISIETLGLIEGSFRPGS' A
#
# COMPACT_ATOMS: atom_id res chain seq x y z
N MET A 1 -3.63 4.53 11.61
CA MET A 1 -3.39 4.62 10.16
C MET A 1 -4.00 5.92 9.67
N PRO A 2 -3.23 6.99 9.48
CA PRO A 2 -3.69 8.05 8.59
C PRO A 2 -3.86 7.49 7.17
N GLU A 3 -5.06 7.66 6.61
CA GLU A 3 -5.30 7.51 5.18
C GLU A 3 -4.67 8.72 4.47
N ILE A 4 -3.91 8.45 3.40
CA ILE A 4 -3.24 9.48 2.61
C ILE A 4 -4.13 9.89 1.44
N SER A 5 -4.69 8.91 0.74
CA SER A 5 -5.54 9.15 -0.42
C SER A 5 -6.40 7.93 -0.75
N ARG A 6 -7.49 8.16 -1.49
CA ARG A 6 -8.36 7.12 -2.01
C ARG A 6 -8.88 7.46 -3.39
N PHE A 7 -8.79 6.50 -4.31
CA PHE A 7 -9.28 6.62 -5.68
C PHE A 7 -9.59 5.24 -6.26
N LEU A 8 -10.61 5.12 -7.10
CA LEU A 8 -10.98 3.87 -7.77
C LEU A 8 -11.17 2.66 -6.83
N GLY A 9 -11.55 2.90 -5.56
CA GLY A 9 -11.68 1.86 -4.54
C GLY A 9 -10.35 1.40 -3.92
N ILE A 10 -9.23 2.01 -4.31
CA ILE A 10 -7.89 1.78 -3.76
C ILE A 10 -7.69 2.73 -2.58
N ILE A 11 -7.26 2.19 -1.43
CA ILE A 11 -6.92 2.94 -0.22
C ILE A 11 -5.41 2.97 -0.09
N ILE A 12 -4.83 4.16 0.00
CA ILE A 12 -3.42 4.36 0.28
C ILE A 12 -3.26 4.89 1.70
N TYR A 13 -2.48 4.20 2.52
CA TYR A 13 -2.24 4.57 3.91
C TYR A 13 -0.82 4.24 4.37
N MET A 14 -0.43 4.80 5.51
CA MET A 14 0.84 4.51 6.17
C MET A 14 0.62 4.31 7.67
N HIS A 15 1.37 3.38 8.28
CA HIS A 15 1.39 3.22 9.73
C HIS A 15 2.48 4.11 10.33
N PHE A 16 2.14 4.87 11.38
CA PHE A 16 3.12 5.69 12.11
C PHE A 16 4.24 4.84 12.75
N ASN A 17 3.92 3.61 13.16
CA ASN A 17 4.87 2.66 13.75
C ASN A 17 5.38 1.61 12.74
N ALA A 18 5.43 1.92 11.44
CA ALA A 18 5.99 0.99 10.45
C ALA A 18 7.52 0.82 10.64
N HIS A 19 8.03 -0.38 10.31
CA HIS A 19 9.46 -0.69 10.35
C HIS A 19 10.11 -0.49 8.97
N ASN A 20 11.45 -0.38 8.96
CA ASN A 20 12.24 -0.29 7.72
C ASN A 20 12.06 -1.53 6.82
N PRO A 21 12.14 -1.36 5.48
CA PRO A 21 12.37 -0.10 4.76
C PRO A 21 11.12 0.81 4.71
N PRO A 22 11.26 2.13 4.47
CA PRO A 22 10.11 3.03 4.32
C PRO A 22 9.15 2.56 3.22
N HIS A 23 7.89 2.38 3.58
CA HIS A 23 6.86 1.87 2.69
C HIS A 23 5.51 2.51 2.96
N PHE A 24 4.62 2.43 1.97
CA PHE A 24 3.19 2.69 2.13
C PHE A 24 2.42 1.43 1.76
N HIS A 25 1.14 1.40 2.15
CA HIS A 25 0.27 0.29 1.84
C HIS A 25 -0.80 0.70 0.83
N ALA A 26 -1.14 -0.24 -0.04
CA ALA A 26 -2.27 -0.16 -0.93
C ALA A 26 -3.24 -1.31 -0.65
N GLU A 27 -4.51 -0.99 -0.44
CA GLU A 27 -5.59 -1.97 -0.28
C GLU A 27 -6.65 -1.80 -1.37
N TYR A 28 -7.06 -2.91 -1.98
CA TYR A 28 -8.15 -2.97 -2.94
C TYR A 28 -8.92 -4.29 -2.77
N LYS A 29 -10.18 -4.21 -2.33
CA LYS A 29 -10.99 -5.38 -1.95
C LYS A 29 -10.23 -6.28 -0.96
N GLU A 30 -10.00 -7.55 -1.29
CA GLU A 30 -9.22 -8.52 -0.51
C GLU A 30 -7.71 -8.38 -0.67
N PHE A 31 -7.24 -7.60 -1.65
CA PHE A 31 -5.83 -7.44 -1.96
C PHE A 31 -5.19 -6.38 -1.07
N LYS A 32 -4.01 -6.71 -0.55
CA LYS A 32 -3.17 -5.82 0.25
C LYS A 32 -1.74 -5.91 -0.26
N ALA A 33 -1.08 -4.77 -0.37
CA ALA A 33 0.32 -4.69 -0.76
C ALA A 33 1.07 -3.65 0.07
N SER A 34 2.31 -3.97 0.42
CA SER A 34 3.29 -3.02 0.94
C SER A 34 4.26 -2.65 -0.19
N ILE A 35 4.45 -1.35 -0.43
CA ILE A 35 5.19 -0.81 -1.57
C ILE A 35 6.31 0.07 -1.04
N SER A 36 7.55 -0.21 -1.46
CA SER A 36 8.72 0.59 -1.13
C SER A 36 8.55 2.01 -1.63
N ILE A 37 8.83 3.01 -0.78
CA ILE A 37 8.81 4.41 -1.21
C ILE A 37 9.99 4.70 -2.16
N GLU A 38 11.15 4.08 -1.91
CA GLU A 38 12.37 4.35 -2.67
C GLU A 38 12.33 3.74 -4.07
N THR A 39 11.89 2.48 -4.18
CA THR A 39 11.96 1.73 -5.44
C THR A 39 10.63 1.60 -6.15
N LEU A 40 9.51 1.94 -5.47
CA LEU A 40 8.13 1.61 -5.90
C LEU A 40 7.92 0.11 -6.14
N GLY A 41 8.84 -0.73 -5.65
CA GLY A 41 8.75 -2.18 -5.74
C GLY A 41 7.80 -2.75 -4.68
N LEU A 42 7.16 -3.86 -5.03
CA LEU A 42 6.38 -4.66 -4.10
C LEU A 42 7.31 -5.28 -3.05
N ILE A 43 7.05 -5.01 -1.77
CA ILE A 43 7.76 -5.64 -0.64
C ILE A 43 7.02 -6.90 -0.22
N GLU A 44 5.71 -6.79 -0.03
CA GLU A 44 4.87 -7.89 0.44
C GLU A 44 3.45 -7.78 -0.13
N GLY A 45 2.81 -8.94 -0.25
CA GLY A 45 1.40 -9.04 -0.60
C GLY A 45 1.20 -9.17 -2.10
N SER A 46 0.03 -8.79 -2.56
CA SER A 46 -0.28 -8.76 -3.99
C SER A 46 -1.28 -7.66 -4.27
N PHE A 47 -1.12 -7.02 -5.42
CA PHE A 47 -2.02 -5.97 -5.86
C PHE A 47 -2.47 -6.29 -7.28
N ARG A 48 -3.77 -6.54 -7.47
CA ARG A 48 -4.35 -6.80 -8.80
C ARG A 48 -5.54 -5.87 -9.04
N PRO A 49 -5.27 -4.61 -9.42
CA PRO A 49 -6.30 -3.72 -9.90
C PRO A 49 -6.62 -4.08 -11.36
N GLY A 50 -7.57 -4.99 -11.57
CA GLY A 50 -8.03 -5.35 -12.91
C GLY A 50 -8.69 -6.72 -12.97
N SER A 51 -9.96 -6.73 -13.33
CA SER A 51 -10.55 -7.74 -14.22
C SER A 51 -10.62 -7.12 -15.61
#